data_AF-A0A099I037-F1
#
_entry.id   AF-A0A099I037-F1
#
_cell.length_a   1.000
_cell.length_b   1.000
_cell.length_c   1.000
_cell.angle_alpha   90.00
_cell.angle_beta   90.00
_cell.angle_gamma   90.00
#
_symmetry.space_group_name_H-M   'P 1'
#
loop_
_entity.id
_entity.type
_entity.pdbx_description
1 polymer ?
#
loop_
_entity_poly.entity_id
_entity_poly.type
_entity_poly.pdbx_seq_one_letter_code
_entity_poly.pdbx_strand_id
1 'polypeptide(L)'
;NLITGTRYMNVEGMLPFEDMVADYVQDTNNHVLYRVTPIFEGKNLVASGVQMEAQSVEDHGKGIEFNVFVYNIQPGITIDYATGNSHLEKASGNETNDKDFKMEIRGNKKSKIYHCPNQQAYEEMEDSKNLIIFRNEEEAQAAGYRKAER
;
A
#
# COMPACT_ATOMS: atom_id res chain seq x y z
N ASN A 1 -17.30 22.59 -5.08
CA ASN A 1 -16.77 21.26 -5.41
C ASN A 1 -15.68 20.90 -4.40
N LEU A 2 -16.06 20.71 -3.14
CA LEU A 2 -15.12 20.47 -2.03
C LEU A 2 -15.80 19.51 -1.05
N ILE A 3 -15.01 18.63 -0.45
CA ILE A 3 -15.41 17.77 0.67
C ILE A 3 -14.31 17.81 1.73
N THR A 4 -14.65 17.46 2.97
CA THR A 4 -13.65 17.23 4.01
C THR A 4 -12.94 15.89 3.75
N GLY A 5 -11.68 15.95 3.34
CA GLY A 5 -10.83 14.80 3.07
C GLY A 5 -9.52 14.87 3.85
N THR A 6 -8.93 13.71 4.12
CA THR A 6 -7.59 13.62 4.72
C THR A 6 -6.51 13.98 3.71
N ARG A 7 -5.32 14.33 4.20
CA ARG A 7 -4.15 14.53 3.32
C ARG A 7 -3.79 13.24 2.59
N TYR A 8 -3.84 12.10 3.28
CA TYR A 8 -3.56 10.79 2.69
C TYR A 8 -4.53 10.46 1.55
N MET A 9 -5.84 10.64 1.75
CA MET A 9 -6.83 10.49 0.68
C MET A 9 -6.50 11.38 -0.51
N ASN A 10 -6.23 12.66 -0.27
CA ASN A 10 -5.99 13.63 -1.34
C ASN A 10 -4.70 13.35 -2.12
N VAL A 11 -3.60 13.02 -1.44
CA VAL A 11 -2.27 12.95 -2.05
C VAL A 11 -1.87 11.51 -2.39
N GLU A 12 -2.08 10.56 -1.49
CA GLU A 12 -1.68 9.17 -1.73
C GLU A 12 -2.80 8.39 -2.43
N GLY A 13 -4.06 8.76 -2.18
CA GLY A 13 -5.23 8.08 -2.72
C GLY A 13 -5.67 8.58 -4.10
N MET A 14 -5.92 9.88 -4.24
CA MET A 14 -6.50 10.47 -5.46
C MET A 14 -5.45 10.86 -6.50
N LEU A 15 -4.36 11.50 -6.08
CA LEU A 15 -3.36 12.08 -6.98
C LEU A 15 -2.82 11.12 -8.06
N PRO A 16 -2.52 9.84 -7.78
CA PRO A 16 -2.02 8.94 -8.84
C PRO A 16 -3.00 8.77 -10.01
N PHE A 17 -4.31 8.81 -9.74
CA PHE A 17 -5.34 8.73 -10.78
C PHE A 17 -5.52 10.07 -11.50
N GLU A 18 -5.40 11.18 -10.77
CA GLU A 18 -5.47 12.53 -11.32
C GLU A 18 -4.30 12.80 -12.27
N ASP A 19 -3.08 12.44 -11.86
CA ASP A 19 -1.86 12.57 -12.67
C ASP A 19 -1.98 11.70 -13.94
N MET A 20 -2.47 10.45 -13.81
CA MET A 20 -2.69 9.58 -14.97
C MET A 20 -3.63 10.20 -16.02
N VAL A 21 -4.72 10.82 -15.57
CA VAL A 21 -5.66 11.54 -16.46
C VAL A 21 -5.02 12.80 -17.03
N ALA A 22 -4.29 13.57 -16.21
CA ALA A 22 -3.63 14.79 -16.62
C ALA A 22 -2.57 14.51 -17.70
N ASP A 23 -1.72 13.50 -17.49
CA ASP A 23 -0.70 13.05 -18.44
C ASP A 23 -1.34 12.62 -19.75
N TYR A 24 -2.41 11.81 -19.70
CA TYR A 24 -3.13 11.40 -20.91
C TYR A 24 -3.66 12.59 -21.71
N VAL A 25 -4.34 13.53 -21.06
CA VAL A 25 -4.89 14.73 -21.72
C VAL A 25 -3.77 15.61 -22.28
N GLN A 26 -2.66 15.75 -21.55
CA GLN A 26 -1.52 16.57 -21.97
C GLN A 26 -0.77 15.97 -23.17
N ASP A 27 -0.53 14.65 -23.16
CA ASP A 27 0.26 13.98 -24.19
C ASP A 27 -0.51 13.76 -25.49
N THR A 28 -1.81 13.53 -25.39
CA THR A 28 -2.64 13.16 -26.54
C THR A 28 -3.52 14.30 -27.04
N ASN A 29 -3.80 15.30 -26.20
CA ASN A 29 -4.80 16.34 -26.44
C ASN A 29 -6.23 15.75 -26.70
N ASN A 30 -6.48 14.54 -26.19
CA ASN A 30 -7.77 13.86 -26.21
C ASN A 30 -8.62 14.24 -24.99
N HIS A 31 -9.84 13.70 -24.91
CA HIS A 31 -10.79 13.97 -23.85
C HIS A 31 -11.01 12.76 -22.95
N VAL A 32 -11.31 13.03 -21.68
CA VAL A 32 -11.65 12.01 -20.68
C VAL A 32 -13.00 12.36 -20.05
N LEU A 33 -13.92 11.39 -20.06
CA LEU A 33 -15.11 11.43 -19.21
C LEU A 33 -14.65 11.18 -17.78
N TYR A 34 -14.85 12.16 -16.90
CA TYR A 34 -14.38 12.09 -15.52
C TYR A 34 -15.50 12.39 -14.54
N ARG A 35 -15.69 11.51 -13.56
CA ARG A 35 -16.68 11.68 -12.49
C ARG A 35 -16.10 11.29 -11.15
N VAL A 36 -16.34 12.13 -10.15
CA VAL A 36 -16.00 11.86 -8.75
C VAL A 36 -17.27 11.98 -7.92
N THR A 37 -17.64 10.89 -7.24
CA THR A 37 -18.85 10.80 -6.42
C THR A 37 -18.47 10.56 -4.97
N PRO A 38 -18.62 11.55 -4.07
CA PRO A 38 -18.45 11.34 -2.64
C PRO A 38 -19.48 10.37 -2.09
N ILE A 39 -19.04 9.38 -1.32
CA ILE A 39 -19.93 8.37 -0.72
C ILE A 39 -20.06 8.64 0.77
N PHE A 40 -21.30 8.91 1.20
CA PHE A 40 -21.66 9.11 2.59
C PHE A 40 -22.44 7.91 3.11
N GLU A 41 -22.07 7.43 4.30
CA GLU A 41 -22.84 6.41 5.00
C GLU A 41 -23.92 7.06 5.86
N GLY A 42 -25.19 6.74 5.57
CA GLY A 42 -26.33 7.21 6.35
C GLY A 42 -26.41 8.74 6.41
N LYS A 43 -26.21 9.31 7.61
CA LYS A 43 -26.28 10.76 7.88
C LYS A 43 -24.92 11.37 8.22
N ASN A 44 -23.83 10.69 7.87
CA ASN A 44 -22.49 11.17 8.15
C ASN A 44 -22.23 12.52 7.45
N LEU A 45 -21.56 13.44 8.16
CA LEU A 45 -21.19 14.74 7.61
C LEU A 45 -19.89 14.68 6.79
N VAL A 46 -19.08 13.65 7.00
CA VAL A 46 -17.86 13.37 6.25
C VAL A 46 -18.05 12.12 5.42
N ALA A 47 -17.64 12.19 4.15
CA ALA A 47 -17.69 11.05 3.24
C ALA A 47 -16.71 9.96 3.68
N SER A 48 -17.11 8.70 3.59
CA SER A 48 -16.23 7.54 3.82
C SER A 48 -15.12 7.46 2.76
N GLY A 49 -15.34 8.10 1.61
CA GLY A 49 -14.41 8.14 0.49
C GLY A 49 -15.07 8.74 -0.74
N VAL A 50 -14.38 8.63 -1.87
CA VAL A 50 -14.92 9.00 -3.19
C VAL A 50 -14.82 7.81 -4.13
N GLN A 51 -15.85 7.61 -4.94
CA GLN A 51 -15.77 6.79 -6.14
C GLN A 51 -15.27 7.66 -7.28
N MET A 52 -14.14 7.29 -7.88
CA MET A 52 -13.54 7.97 -9.04
C MET A 52 -13.69 7.09 -10.26
N GLU A 53 -14.23 7.68 -11.33
CA GLU A 53 -14.50 7.00 -12.58
C GLU A 53 -13.93 7.84 -13.72
N ALA A 54 -13.18 7.20 -14.61
CA ALA A 54 -12.62 7.84 -15.79
C ALA A 54 -12.66 6.90 -16.99
N GLN A 55 -12.95 7.47 -18.17
CA GLN A 55 -12.84 6.77 -19.45
C GLN A 55 -12.40 7.74 -20.55
N SER A 56 -11.35 7.40 -21.29
CA SER A 56 -10.92 8.14 -22.49
C SER A 56 -11.93 7.97 -23.63
N VAL A 57 -12.24 9.08 -24.31
CA VAL A 57 -13.35 9.13 -25.29
C VAL A 57 -12.91 8.60 -26.65
N GLU A 58 -11.79 9.10 -27.17
CA GLU A 58 -11.34 8.89 -28.55
C GLU A 58 -10.86 7.46 -28.81
N ASP A 59 -10.28 6.82 -27.79
CA ASP A 59 -9.76 5.45 -27.88
C ASP A 59 -10.64 4.41 -27.18
N HIS A 60 -11.84 4.82 -26.73
CA HIS A 60 -12.82 3.99 -26.03
C HIS A 60 -12.25 3.26 -24.80
N GLY A 61 -11.60 4.02 -23.91
CA GLY A 61 -11.05 3.49 -22.66
C GLY A 61 -9.70 2.78 -22.78
N LYS A 62 -9.09 2.74 -23.97
CA LYS A 62 -7.79 2.07 -24.14
C LYS A 62 -6.65 2.79 -23.43
N GLY A 63 -6.70 4.12 -23.36
CA GLY A 63 -5.71 4.93 -22.66
C GLY A 63 -6.00 5.07 -21.17
N ILE A 64 -7.24 5.45 -20.85
CA ILE A 64 -7.72 5.63 -19.48
C ILE A 64 -9.03 4.87 -19.32
N GLU A 65 -9.08 3.90 -18.42
CA GLU A 65 -10.33 3.28 -17.97
C GLU A 65 -10.17 2.80 -16.54
N PHE A 66 -10.90 3.43 -15.61
CA PHE A 66 -10.93 2.99 -14.22
C PHE A 66 -12.24 3.33 -13.52
N ASN A 67 -12.54 2.52 -12.49
CA ASN A 67 -13.58 2.74 -11.50
C ASN A 67 -13.02 2.30 -10.15
N VAL A 68 -12.62 3.26 -9.32
CA VAL A 68 -11.93 2.99 -8.05
C VAL A 68 -12.61 3.70 -6.89
N PHE A 69 -12.51 3.11 -5.72
CA PHE A 69 -12.94 3.76 -4.48
C PHE A 69 -11.72 4.20 -3.66
N VAL A 70 -11.61 5.49 -3.42
CA VAL A 70 -10.54 6.09 -2.62
C VAL A 70 -11.06 6.41 -1.23
N TYR A 71 -10.54 5.70 -0.24
CA TYR A 71 -10.94 5.82 1.16
C TYR A 71 -10.51 7.15 1.77
N ASN A 72 -11.42 7.80 2.50
CA ASN A 72 -11.13 9.00 3.29
C ASN A 72 -10.57 8.61 4.67
N ILE A 73 -9.35 8.07 4.67
CA ILE A 73 -8.65 7.60 5.86
C ILE A 73 -7.29 8.29 5.99
N GLN A 74 -6.71 8.25 7.19
CA GLN A 74 -5.36 8.72 7.44
C GLN A 74 -4.69 7.74 8.41
N PRO A 75 -3.56 7.12 8.04
CA PRO A 75 -2.85 6.22 8.94
C PRO A 75 -2.56 6.88 10.29
N GLY A 76 -2.90 6.18 11.38
CA GLY A 76 -2.73 6.65 12.76
C GLY A 76 -3.77 7.68 13.24
N ILE A 77 -4.83 7.94 12.47
CA ILE A 77 -5.91 8.87 12.83
C ILE A 77 -7.25 8.15 12.76
N THR A 78 -8.02 8.21 13.84
CA THR A 78 -9.42 7.84 13.84
C THR A 78 -10.28 9.05 13.50
N ILE A 79 -11.21 8.86 12.55
CA ILE A 79 -12.15 9.89 12.10
C ILE A 79 -13.55 9.50 12.56
N ASP A 80 -14.23 10.43 13.23
CA ASP A 80 -15.67 10.36 13.44
C ASP A 80 -16.36 10.92 12.20
N TYR A 81 -16.79 10.05 11.29
CA TYR A 81 -17.47 10.45 10.06
C TYR A 81 -18.83 11.11 10.29
N ALA A 82 -19.47 10.85 11.44
CA ALA A 82 -20.75 11.47 11.76
C ALA A 82 -20.60 12.96 12.07
N THR A 83 -19.53 13.34 12.78
CA THR A 83 -19.32 14.73 13.24
C THR A 83 -18.21 15.48 12.51
N GLY A 84 -17.28 14.76 11.87
CA GLY A 84 -16.08 15.29 11.24
C GLY A 84 -14.91 15.57 12.18
N ASN A 85 -15.03 15.19 13.47
CA ASN A 85 -13.91 15.26 14.40
C ASN A 85 -12.89 14.15 14.12
N SER A 86 -11.62 14.39 14.46
CA SER A 86 -10.55 13.40 14.32
C SER A 86 -9.62 13.41 15.53
N HIS A 87 -9.03 12.27 15.85
CA HIS A 87 -8.03 12.16 16.90
C HIS A 87 -6.95 11.16 16.53
N LEU A 88 -5.75 11.33 17.11
CA LEU A 88 -4.71 10.33 17.03
C LEU A 88 -5.22 9.02 17.61
N GLU A 89 -4.99 7.94 16.89
CA GLU A 89 -5.19 6.61 17.45
C GLU A 89 -4.33 6.50 18.70
N LYS A 90 -4.97 6.23 19.84
CA LYS A 90 -4.23 5.93 21.05
C LYS A 90 -3.46 4.65 20.77
N ALA A 91 -2.16 4.66 21.03
CA ALA A 91 -1.35 3.47 21.19
C ALA A 91 -1.95 2.65 22.35
N SER A 92 -3.00 1.88 22.03
CA SER A 92 -3.51 0.86 22.90
C SER A 92 -2.38 -0.16 22.94
N GLY A 93 -1.77 -0.34 24.11
CA GLY A 93 -0.78 -1.37 24.36
C GLY A 93 -1.41 -2.77 24.29
N ASN A 94 -1.96 -3.10 23.12
CA ASN A 94 -2.33 -4.43 22.72
C ASN A 94 -1.39 -4.78 21.57
N GLU A 95 -0.65 -5.86 21.79
CA GLU A 95 0.15 -6.57 20.82
C GLU A 95 -0.73 -6.95 19.62
N THR A 96 -0.91 -6.04 18.67
CA THR A 96 -1.49 -6.36 17.38
C THR A 96 -0.36 -6.56 16.41
N ASN A 97 -0.06 -7.85 16.21
CA ASN A 97 0.59 -8.44 15.04
C ASN A 97 0.89 -7.44 13.94
N ASP A 98 2.00 -6.75 14.12
CA ASP A 98 2.73 -6.08 13.07
C ASP A 98 3.21 -7.21 12.17
N LYS A 99 2.40 -7.57 11.17
CA LYS A 99 2.92 -8.16 9.93
C LYS A 99 3.56 -7.03 9.10
N ASP A 100 4.36 -6.19 9.76
CA ASP A 100 5.70 -5.92 9.29
C ASP A 100 6.26 -7.27 8.89
N PHE A 101 6.32 -7.55 7.59
CA PHE A 101 7.06 -8.69 7.06
C PHE A 101 8.54 -8.43 7.41
N LYS A 102 8.92 -8.65 8.67
CA LYS A 102 10.30 -8.89 9.06
C LYS A 102 10.66 -10.17 8.35
N MET A 103 11.24 -10.01 7.16
CA MET A 103 11.77 -11.08 6.36
C MET A 103 12.95 -11.66 7.13
N GLU A 104 12.67 -12.61 8.03
CA GLU A 104 13.70 -13.34 8.75
C GLU A 104 14.53 -14.13 7.75
N ILE A 105 15.78 -13.73 7.59
CA ILE A 105 16.71 -14.34 6.65
C ILE A 105 17.33 -15.56 7.34
N ARG A 106 17.09 -16.75 6.79
CA ARG A 106 17.59 -18.02 7.34
C ARG A 106 18.94 -18.35 6.71
N GLY A 107 20.00 -18.40 7.52
CA GLY A 107 21.36 -18.73 7.12
C GLY A 107 21.84 -20.07 7.67
N ASN A 108 22.76 -20.72 6.96
CA ASN A 108 23.42 -21.94 7.42
C ASN A 108 24.87 -21.65 7.83
N LYS A 109 25.20 -21.85 9.11
CA LYS A 109 26.53 -21.57 9.70
C LYS A 109 27.67 -22.31 9.02
N LYS A 110 27.41 -23.49 8.43
CA LYS A 110 28.43 -24.34 7.79
C LYS A 110 28.72 -23.92 6.35
N SER A 111 27.68 -23.63 5.56
CA SER A 111 27.85 -23.24 4.16
C SER A 111 28.01 -21.74 3.95
N LYS A 112 27.71 -20.93 4.98
CA LYS A 112 27.68 -19.46 4.90
C LYS A 112 26.71 -18.96 3.81
N ILE A 113 25.62 -19.68 3.58
CA ILE A 113 24.57 -19.32 2.61
C ILE A 113 23.31 -18.91 3.36
N TYR A 114 22.64 -17.84 2.89
CA TYR A 114 21.34 -17.41 3.41
C TYR A 114 20.24 -17.47 2.36
N HIS A 115 19.01 -17.70 2.83
CA HIS A 115 17.80 -17.84 2.03
C HIS A 115 16.77 -16.77 2.42
N CYS A 116 16.09 -16.22 1.43
CA CYS A 116 15.04 -15.21 1.63
C CYS A 116 13.66 -15.90 1.72
N PRO A 117 12.71 -15.35 2.49
CA PRO A 117 11.34 -15.86 2.53
C PRO A 117 10.72 -15.79 1.11
N ASN A 118 10.04 -16.87 0.69
CA ASN A 118 9.56 -17.19 -0.67
C ASN A 118 10.50 -18.01 -1.57
N GLN A 119 11.63 -18.52 -1.08
CA GLN A 119 12.44 -19.52 -1.81
C GLN A 119 12.01 -20.95 -1.42
N GLN A 120 12.01 -21.87 -2.39
CA GLN A 120 11.51 -23.25 -2.22
C GLN A 120 12.17 -24.03 -1.07
N ALA A 121 13.41 -23.70 -0.71
CA ALA A 121 14.17 -24.29 0.40
C ALA A 121 14.03 -23.54 1.75
N TYR A 122 13.20 -22.49 1.83
CA TYR A 122 13.04 -21.67 3.04
C TYR A 122 12.34 -22.43 4.16
N GLU A 123 11.34 -23.25 3.81
CA GLU A 123 10.57 -24.07 4.75
C GLU A 123 11.33 -25.33 5.18
N GLU A 124 12.21 -25.87 4.32
CA GLU A 124 13.01 -27.08 4.62
C GLU A 124 14.16 -26.84 5.61
N MET A 125 14.52 -25.57 5.87
CA MET A 125 15.65 -25.19 6.74
C MET A 125 15.29 -25.05 8.23
N GLU A 126 14.01 -25.14 8.59
CA GLU A 126 13.50 -24.86 9.94
C GLU A 126 14.19 -25.70 11.03
N ASP A 127 14.48 -26.97 10.73
CA ASP A 127 15.01 -27.94 11.68
C ASP A 127 16.53 -28.22 11.55
N SER A 128 17.25 -27.36 10.83
CA SER A 128 18.68 -27.61 10.62
C SER A 128 19.52 -27.24 11.84
N LYS A 129 20.37 -28.17 12.32
CA LYS A 129 21.28 -27.96 13.47
C LYS A 129 22.23 -26.74 13.32
N ASN A 130 22.40 -26.24 12.10
CA ASN A 130 23.30 -25.14 11.77
C ASN A 130 22.55 -23.84 11.38
N LEU A 131 21.26 -23.73 11.69
CA LEU A 131 20.46 -22.55 11.41
C LEU A 131 20.97 -21.32 12.20
N ILE A 132 21.02 -20.18 11.52
CA ILE A 132 21.15 -18.85 12.10
C ILE A 132 20.10 -17.96 11.45
N ILE A 133 19.45 -17.12 12.24
CA ILE A 133 18.40 -16.22 11.76
C ILE A 133 18.95 -14.79 11.83
N PHE A 134 18.84 -14.07 10.72
CA PHE A 134 19.20 -12.66 10.61
C PHE A 134 17.96 -11.80 10.44
N ARG A 135 18.02 -10.57 10.92
CA ARG A 135 16.90 -9.62 10.87
C ARG A 135 16.69 -9.02 9.49
N ASN A 136 17.73 -8.98 8.66
CA ASN A 136 17.71 -8.49 7.28
C ASN A 136 18.88 -9.07 6.45
N GLU A 137 18.88 -8.83 5.13
CA GLU A 137 19.95 -9.31 4.22
C GLU A 137 21.31 -8.65 4.52
N GLU A 138 21.32 -7.38 4.94
CA GLU A 138 22.54 -6.63 5.23
C GLU A 138 23.33 -7.23 6.40
N GLU A 139 22.63 -7.67 7.45
CA GLU A 139 23.21 -8.34 8.62
C GLU A 139 23.84 -9.68 8.23
N ALA A 140 23.16 -10.45 7.36
CA ALA A 140 23.68 -11.71 6.86
C ALA A 140 24.97 -11.50 6.04
N GLN A 141 24.99 -10.48 5.16
CA GLN A 141 26.16 -10.14 4.35
C GLN A 141 27.32 -9.62 5.21
N ALA A 142 27.04 -8.76 6.20
CA ALA A 142 28.03 -8.27 7.16
C ALA A 142 28.64 -9.42 8.00
N ALA A 143 27.85 -10.44 8.31
CA ALA A 143 28.30 -11.67 8.97
C ALA A 143 29.07 -12.64 8.04
N GLY A 144 29.28 -12.26 6.77
CA GLY A 144 30.03 -13.01 5.77
C GLY A 144 29.24 -14.12 5.09
N TYR A 145 27.91 -14.03 5.05
CA TYR A 145 27.03 -14.99 4.36
C TYR A 145 26.66 -14.48 2.97
N ARG A 146 26.58 -15.40 2.01
CA ARG A 146 26.20 -15.12 0.61
C ARG A 146 24.77 -15.58 0.32
N LYS A 147 24.10 -14.91 -0.61
CA LYS A 147 22.74 -15.25 -1.03
C LYS A 147 22.73 -16.59 -1.76
N ALA A 148 21.72 -17.42 -1.50
CA ALA A 148 21.49 -18.63 -2.29
C ALA A 148 21.15 -18.25 -3.74
N GLU A 149 21.86 -18.84 -4.71
CA GLU A 149 21.50 -18.73 -6.12
C GLU A 149 20.18 -19.47 -6.37
N ARG A 150 19.36 -18.93 -7.29
CA ARG A 150 18.04 -19.49 -7.64
C ARG A 150 18.15 -20.84 -8.32
#